data_AF-A0A975BBM6-F1
#
_entry.id   AF-A0A975BBM6-F1
#
_cell.length_a   1.000
_cell.length_b   1.000
_cell.length_c   1.000
_cell.angle_alpha   90.00
_cell.angle_beta   90.00
_cell.angle_gamma   90.00
#
_symmetry.space_group_name_H-M   'P 1'
#
loop_
_entity.id
_entity.type
_entity.pdbx_description
1 polymer ?
#
loop_
_entity_poly.entity_id
_entity_poly.type
_entity_poly.pdbx_seq_one_letter_code
_entity_poly.pdbx_strand_id
1 'polypeptide(L)'
;MLSDQLNKKTIPCAAFFLLFAVMAAVTLLWYTSRVSDNLKSIQNNASGIIKQLTGLNEHLQTCMNNNQAVNNSLSSRVKLLDQLEKNIKTPDLSALDSVYKIKKQDLLFQNIIQKNKELIDSCLEQLSLIQNQIDNKFIKISDNTKGSILIISIIFTILFFMIFFSILFGSTKRNKPLRHAINGLAESTEHVTKASLNVSSVSQMVADRTSEQAKLLEDILSNLKDIAAMTNQNSEDVNHADTLMKNIRISTQETTLFMDAFAGFMEKITSASEESSRIVQSIDDVAFQTNILALNAAIEAARVGNAGEGFAVVADEVRSLSRQVTKASGEISDLLKGISLKITEGMKKFNKTNNIFHEVADNVLEITLIVNKVAKVSAEQTSRIEGAYNFINKIKDIALQNVKESDRSASASVEMSAQAEQLKGFVDEVKFVALREGHYDKSMHSIVKKELSKGDYLIRQGEYSQEAYIIEEGEFDIFLNENPEKIVATLKEGDIVGEIALIKNVKRTANVVAKSPARVVVLYKKDCMDVLGKQKVLSRSVANMIKRRLEELR
;
A
#
# COMPACT_ATOMS: atom_id res chain seq x y z
N MET A 1 5.50 -12.56 29.34
CA MET A 1 4.25 -13.21 29.82
C MET A 1 3.64 -14.18 28.82
N LEU A 2 3.41 -13.84 27.54
CA LEU A 2 2.88 -14.81 26.54
C LEU A 2 3.85 -15.97 26.22
N SER A 3 5.15 -15.70 26.16
CA SER A 3 6.20 -16.74 25.97
C SER A 3 6.23 -17.79 27.09
N ASP A 4 5.81 -17.43 28.30
CA ASP A 4 5.85 -18.31 29.47
C ASP A 4 4.58 -19.18 29.58
N GLN A 5 3.47 -18.67 29.04
CA GLN A 5 2.20 -19.39 28.88
C GLN A 5 2.24 -20.43 27.75
N LEU A 6 3.01 -20.19 26.68
CA LEU A 6 3.17 -21.13 25.57
C LEU A 6 4.15 -22.27 25.90
N ASN A 7 5.24 -21.99 26.60
CA ASN A 7 6.24 -23.01 26.96
C ASN A 7 5.71 -24.01 28.00
N LYS A 8 4.77 -23.59 28.86
CA LYS A 8 4.02 -24.49 29.77
C LYS A 8 3.04 -25.42 29.04
N LYS A 9 2.73 -25.22 27.76
CA LYS A 9 1.78 -26.06 26.99
C LYS A 9 2.42 -27.04 26.01
N THR A 10 3.65 -26.80 25.56
CA THR A 10 4.37 -27.69 24.63
C THR A 10 5.08 -28.85 25.32
N ILE A 11 5.69 -28.62 26.49
CA ILE A 11 6.29 -29.68 27.34
C ILE A 11 5.25 -30.73 27.78
N PRO A 12 4.02 -30.38 28.21
CA PRO A 12 3.04 -31.40 28.56
C PRO A 12 2.51 -32.17 27.36
N CYS A 13 2.59 -31.68 26.12
CA CYS A 13 2.14 -32.46 24.96
C CYS A 13 3.05 -33.68 24.72
N ALA A 14 4.37 -33.50 24.67
CA ALA A 14 5.31 -34.61 24.49
C ALA A 14 5.25 -35.60 25.68
N ALA A 15 5.14 -35.08 26.90
CA ALA A 15 4.97 -35.90 28.10
C ALA A 15 3.63 -36.66 28.12
N PHE A 16 2.52 -36.04 27.71
CA PHE A 16 1.23 -36.71 27.57
C PHE A 16 1.28 -37.82 26.52
N PHE A 17 1.96 -37.61 25.39
CA PHE A 17 2.08 -38.64 24.36
C PHE A 17 2.91 -39.84 24.82
N LEU A 18 3.99 -39.59 25.57
CA LEU A 18 4.81 -40.66 26.13
C LEU A 18 4.04 -41.41 27.24
N LEU A 19 3.29 -40.70 28.08
CA LEU A 19 2.41 -41.29 29.09
C LEU A 19 1.29 -42.12 28.44
N PHE A 20 0.69 -41.63 27.34
CA PHE A 20 -0.36 -42.34 26.62
C PHE A 20 0.18 -43.57 25.89
N ALA A 21 1.38 -43.49 25.30
CA ALA A 21 2.06 -44.63 24.69
C ALA A 21 2.41 -45.69 25.73
N VAL A 22 2.89 -45.29 26.91
CA VAL A 22 3.17 -46.21 28.03
C VAL A 22 1.87 -46.82 28.55
N MET A 23 0.81 -46.04 28.75
CA MET A 23 -0.52 -46.55 29.17
C MET A 23 -1.13 -47.51 28.15
N ALA A 24 -1.00 -47.23 26.85
CA ALA A 24 -1.44 -48.12 25.77
C ALA A 24 -0.62 -49.42 25.74
N ALA A 25 0.71 -49.33 25.92
CA ALA A 25 1.57 -50.51 25.99
C ALA A 25 1.26 -51.36 27.23
N VAL A 26 1.07 -50.73 28.39
CA VAL A 26 0.73 -51.39 29.66
C VAL A 26 -0.66 -52.04 29.58
N THR A 27 -1.64 -51.38 28.98
CA THR A 27 -2.99 -51.96 28.80
C THR A 27 -2.98 -53.13 27.81
N LEU A 28 -2.19 -53.06 26.74
CA LEU A 28 -2.00 -54.17 25.80
C LEU A 28 -1.29 -55.36 26.48
N LEU A 29 -0.23 -55.10 27.24
CA LEU A 29 0.48 -56.11 28.05
C LEU A 29 -0.44 -56.75 29.11
N TRP A 30 -1.23 -55.93 29.81
CA TRP A 30 -2.19 -56.41 30.80
C TRP A 30 -3.30 -57.26 30.16
N TYR A 31 -3.84 -56.82 29.02
CA TYR A 31 -4.88 -57.55 28.29
C TYR A 31 -4.35 -58.89 27.74
N THR A 32 -3.17 -58.88 27.11
CA THR A 32 -2.54 -60.13 26.62
C THR A 32 -2.19 -61.09 27.75
N SER A 33 -1.70 -60.58 28.90
CA SER A 33 -1.46 -61.38 30.10
C SER A 33 -2.76 -61.99 30.63
N ARG A 34 -3.84 -61.20 30.76
CA ARG A 34 -5.13 -61.66 31.30
C ARG A 34 -5.76 -62.74 30.41
N VAL A 35 -5.70 -62.58 29.10
CA VAL A 35 -6.17 -63.57 28.14
C VAL A 35 -5.32 -64.84 28.20
N SER A 36 -3.99 -64.70 28.31
CA SER A 36 -3.08 -65.84 28.52
C SER A 36 -3.38 -66.60 29.82
N ASP A 37 -3.64 -65.90 30.92
CA ASP A 37 -3.96 -66.53 32.21
C ASP A 37 -5.31 -67.27 32.18
N ASN A 38 -6.31 -66.68 31.53
CA ASN A 38 -7.59 -67.34 31.30
C ASN A 38 -7.42 -68.60 30.41
N LEU A 39 -6.61 -68.53 29.37
CA LEU A 39 -6.30 -69.69 28.52
C LEU A 39 -5.56 -70.80 29.30
N LYS A 40 -4.58 -70.44 30.15
CA LYS A 40 -3.88 -71.39 31.03
C LYS A 40 -4.83 -72.05 32.03
N SER A 41 -5.75 -71.30 32.62
CA SER A 41 -6.77 -71.83 33.54
C SER A 41 -7.67 -72.86 32.84
N ILE A 42 -8.14 -72.53 31.63
CA ILE A 42 -8.96 -73.44 30.81
C ILE A 42 -8.13 -74.68 30.40
N GLN A 43 -6.86 -74.51 30.05
CA GLN A 43 -5.94 -75.61 29.71
C GLN A 43 -5.71 -76.55 30.90
N ASN A 44 -5.49 -75.99 32.10
CA ASN A 44 -5.27 -76.78 33.31
C ASN A 44 -6.52 -77.58 33.69
N ASN A 45 -7.71 -76.97 33.58
CA ASN A 45 -8.97 -77.67 33.82
C ASN A 45 -9.22 -78.78 32.79
N ALA A 46 -8.97 -78.50 31.50
CA ALA A 46 -9.10 -79.50 30.44
C ALA A 46 -8.12 -80.65 30.63
N SER A 47 -6.86 -80.37 30.99
CA SER A 47 -5.86 -81.40 31.29
C SER A 47 -6.24 -82.24 32.50
N GLY A 48 -6.84 -81.65 33.53
CA GLY A 48 -7.36 -82.37 34.70
C GLY A 48 -8.48 -83.35 34.32
N ILE A 49 -9.43 -82.91 33.49
CA ILE A 49 -10.53 -83.74 32.99
C ILE A 49 -10.01 -84.88 32.10
N ILE A 50 -9.09 -84.57 31.17
CA ILE A 50 -8.44 -85.56 30.29
C ILE A 50 -7.74 -86.63 31.14
N LYS A 51 -6.99 -86.24 32.18
CA LYS A 51 -6.29 -87.18 33.06
C LYS A 51 -7.24 -88.09 33.84
N GLN A 52 -8.38 -87.56 34.29
CA GLN A 52 -9.42 -88.36 34.94
C GLN A 52 -10.07 -89.35 33.97
N LEU A 53 -10.36 -88.93 32.73
CA LEU A 53 -10.91 -89.80 31.69
C LEU A 53 -9.93 -90.92 31.30
N THR A 54 -8.62 -90.61 31.19
CA THR A 54 -7.59 -91.63 30.92
C THR A 54 -7.46 -92.63 32.07
N GLY A 55 -7.52 -92.16 33.33
CA GLY A 55 -7.50 -93.05 34.49
C GLY A 55 -8.74 -93.94 34.58
N LEU A 56 -9.91 -93.42 34.19
CA LEU A 56 -11.15 -94.21 34.11
C LEU A 56 -11.06 -95.28 33.01
N ASN A 57 -10.50 -94.92 31.86
CA ASN A 57 -10.24 -95.83 30.74
C ASN A 57 -9.35 -97.02 31.16
N GLU A 58 -8.25 -96.78 31.88
CA GLU A 58 -7.37 -97.83 32.41
C GLU A 58 -8.07 -98.77 33.40
N HIS A 59 -8.91 -98.23 34.29
CA HIS A 59 -9.68 -99.05 35.24
C HIS A 59 -10.71 -99.94 34.53
N LEU A 60 -11.42 -99.41 33.53
CA LEU A 60 -12.35 -100.19 32.72
C LEU A 60 -11.63 -101.29 31.92
N GLN A 61 -10.46 -101.00 31.35
CA GLN A 61 -9.64 -102.00 30.65
C GLN A 61 -9.19 -103.13 31.59
N THR A 62 -8.82 -102.78 32.84
CA THR A 62 -8.47 -103.77 33.88
C THR A 62 -9.68 -104.63 34.25
N CYS A 63 -10.86 -104.02 34.36
CA CYS A 63 -12.11 -104.73 34.61
C CYS A 63 -12.46 -105.70 33.48
N MET A 64 -12.25 -105.32 32.21
CA MET A 64 -12.40 -106.22 31.06
C MET A 64 -11.45 -107.42 31.15
N ASN A 65 -10.16 -107.17 31.41
CA ASN A 65 -9.16 -108.23 31.50
C ASN A 65 -9.51 -109.24 32.60
N ASN A 66 -9.95 -108.75 33.77
CA ASN A 66 -10.43 -109.59 34.86
C ASN A 66 -11.69 -110.38 34.48
N ASN A 67 -12.69 -109.74 33.86
CA ASN A 67 -13.89 -110.42 33.38
C ASN A 67 -13.55 -111.51 32.34
N GLN A 68 -12.60 -111.26 31.45
CA GLN A 68 -12.13 -112.23 30.48
C GLN A 68 -11.43 -113.41 31.15
N ALA A 69 -10.59 -113.15 32.16
CA ALA A 69 -9.94 -114.20 32.94
C ALA A 69 -10.97 -115.07 33.70
N VAL A 70 -11.98 -114.47 34.33
CA VAL A 70 -13.07 -115.19 35.00
C VAL A 70 -13.87 -116.00 34.00
N ASN A 71 -14.22 -115.45 32.83
CA ASN A 71 -14.95 -116.17 31.79
C ASN A 71 -14.18 -117.39 31.25
N ASN A 72 -12.86 -117.26 31.10
CA ASN A 72 -11.99 -118.37 30.68
C ASN A 72 -11.96 -119.48 31.73
N SER A 73 -11.89 -119.12 33.02
CA SER A 73 -11.96 -120.07 34.14
C SER A 73 -13.32 -120.77 34.19
N LEU A 74 -14.41 -120.02 34.03
CA LEU A 74 -15.77 -120.58 33.98
C LEU A 74 -15.97 -121.50 32.78
N SER A 75 -15.47 -121.12 31.60
CA SER A 75 -15.50 -121.97 30.41
C SER A 75 -14.74 -123.29 30.63
N SER A 76 -13.64 -123.24 31.36
CA SER A 76 -12.86 -124.42 31.71
C SER A 76 -13.62 -125.30 32.71
N ARG A 77 -14.29 -124.70 33.71
CA ARG A 77 -15.17 -125.42 34.65
C ARG A 77 -16.36 -126.09 33.96
N VAL A 78 -17.03 -125.40 33.04
CA VAL A 78 -18.14 -125.98 32.24
C VAL A 78 -17.63 -127.17 31.42
N LYS A 79 -16.45 -127.07 30.78
CA LYS A 79 -15.84 -128.20 30.05
C LYS A 79 -15.51 -129.40 30.96
N LEU A 80 -15.03 -129.15 32.18
CA LEU A 80 -14.79 -130.20 33.17
C LEU A 80 -16.10 -130.85 33.63
N LEU A 81 -17.16 -130.05 33.83
CA LEU A 81 -18.49 -130.56 34.16
C LEU A 81 -19.07 -131.40 33.01
N ASP A 82 -18.86 -131.01 31.74
CA ASP A 82 -19.23 -131.81 30.57
C ASP A 82 -18.51 -133.17 30.54
N GLN A 83 -17.24 -133.19 30.92
CA GLN A 83 -16.45 -134.43 31.00
C GLN A 83 -16.92 -135.32 32.16
N LEU A 84 -17.23 -134.74 33.33
CA LEU A 84 -17.80 -135.45 34.46
C LEU A 84 -19.17 -136.04 34.12
N GLU A 85 -20.04 -135.27 33.46
CA GLU A 85 -21.35 -135.71 32.98
C GLU A 85 -21.24 -136.95 32.07
N LYS A 86 -20.24 -136.99 31.17
CA LYS A 86 -20.00 -138.13 30.27
C LYS A 86 -19.40 -139.37 30.94
N ASN A 87 -18.70 -139.22 32.07
CA ASN A 87 -17.98 -140.31 32.73
C ASN A 87 -18.80 -141.06 33.79
N ILE A 88 -19.96 -140.54 34.20
CA ILE A 88 -20.87 -141.20 35.14
C ILE A 88 -21.63 -142.32 34.40
N LYS A 89 -21.17 -143.58 34.56
CA LYS A 89 -21.73 -144.77 33.87
C LYS A 89 -22.83 -145.52 34.63
N THR A 90 -23.25 -145.07 35.82
CA THR A 90 -24.29 -145.71 36.66
C THR A 90 -25.25 -144.65 37.24
N PRO A 91 -26.57 -144.90 37.33
CA PRO A 91 -27.55 -143.85 37.62
C PRO A 91 -27.62 -143.52 39.12
N ASP A 92 -26.66 -142.74 39.63
CA ASP A 92 -26.86 -141.96 40.86
C ASP A 92 -27.45 -140.60 40.47
N LEU A 93 -28.79 -140.54 40.48
CA LEU A 93 -29.58 -139.40 40.02
C LEU A 93 -29.26 -138.11 40.81
N SER A 94 -28.74 -138.23 42.05
CA SER A 94 -28.45 -137.11 42.93
C SER A 94 -27.17 -136.34 42.55
N ALA A 95 -26.14 -137.06 42.10
CA ALA A 95 -24.87 -136.48 41.65
C ALA A 95 -25.01 -135.78 40.27
N LEU A 96 -25.83 -136.34 39.38
CA LEU A 96 -26.08 -135.75 38.06
C LEU A 96 -26.91 -134.45 38.17
N ASP A 97 -27.91 -134.40 39.06
CA ASP A 97 -28.71 -133.18 39.28
C ASP A 97 -27.88 -132.01 39.85
N SER A 98 -26.92 -132.32 40.72
CA SER A 98 -26.00 -131.30 41.28
C SER A 98 -25.00 -130.80 40.24
N VAL A 99 -24.46 -131.67 39.38
CA VAL A 99 -23.64 -131.25 38.21
C VAL A 99 -24.45 -130.37 37.25
N TYR A 100 -25.71 -130.75 36.96
CA TYR A 100 -26.58 -129.98 36.07
C TYR A 100 -26.92 -128.59 36.64
N LYS A 101 -27.19 -128.49 37.96
CA LYS A 101 -27.40 -127.20 38.64
C LYS A 101 -26.15 -126.31 38.60
N ILE A 102 -24.97 -126.86 38.88
CA ILE A 102 -23.72 -126.09 38.86
C ILE A 102 -23.41 -125.61 37.43
N LYS A 103 -23.57 -126.49 36.42
CA LYS A 103 -23.37 -126.15 35.01
C LYS A 103 -24.35 -125.06 34.55
N LYS A 104 -25.63 -125.16 34.93
CA LYS A 104 -26.63 -124.13 34.63
C LYS A 104 -26.27 -122.80 35.29
N GLN A 105 -25.79 -122.82 36.53
CA GLN A 105 -25.36 -121.62 37.25
C GLN A 105 -24.12 -120.99 36.62
N ASP A 106 -23.12 -121.79 36.25
CA ASP A 106 -21.91 -121.31 35.55
C ASP A 106 -22.28 -120.74 34.16
N LEU A 107 -23.17 -121.37 33.39
CA LEU A 107 -23.65 -120.84 32.11
C LEU A 107 -24.40 -119.50 32.28
N LEU A 108 -25.17 -119.34 33.36
CA LEU A 108 -25.85 -118.09 33.71
C LEU A 108 -24.83 -116.99 34.05
N PHE A 109 -23.79 -117.32 34.80
CA PHE A 109 -22.68 -116.41 35.07
C PHE A 109 -21.91 -116.02 33.79
N GLN A 110 -21.71 -116.95 32.84
CA GLN A 110 -21.12 -116.60 31.54
C GLN A 110 -21.97 -115.57 30.78
N ASN A 111 -23.29 -115.73 30.77
CA ASN A 111 -24.19 -114.75 30.14
C ASN A 111 -24.13 -113.37 30.82
N ILE A 112 -24.02 -113.34 32.16
CA ILE A 112 -23.86 -112.08 32.91
C ILE A 112 -22.52 -111.42 32.57
N ILE A 113 -21.42 -112.18 32.52
CA ILE A 113 -20.10 -111.65 32.17
C ILE A 113 -20.06 -111.14 30.72
N GLN A 114 -20.69 -111.84 29.78
CA GLN A 114 -20.79 -111.41 28.39
C GLN A 114 -21.56 -110.10 28.26
N LYS A 115 -22.69 -109.96 28.97
CA LYS A 115 -23.46 -108.71 29.00
C LYS A 115 -22.69 -107.57 29.66
N ASN A 116 -21.93 -107.86 30.72
CA ASN A 116 -21.03 -106.89 31.34
C ASN A 116 -19.91 -106.45 30.38
N LYS A 117 -19.40 -107.35 29.54
CA LYS A 117 -18.41 -107.00 28.52
C LYS A 117 -18.97 -106.01 27.50
N GLU A 118 -20.16 -106.27 26.96
CA GLU A 118 -20.82 -105.36 26.00
C GLU A 118 -21.08 -103.97 26.60
N LEU A 119 -21.49 -103.90 27.88
CA LEU A 119 -21.66 -102.65 28.62
C LEU A 119 -20.35 -101.88 28.78
N ILE A 120 -19.25 -102.58 29.09
CA ILE A 120 -17.92 -101.97 29.23
C ILE A 120 -17.41 -101.46 27.89
N ASP A 121 -17.54 -102.25 26.81
CA ASP A 121 -17.13 -101.85 25.46
C ASP A 121 -17.88 -100.58 25.00
N SER A 122 -19.20 -100.53 25.23
CA SER A 122 -20.02 -99.33 24.97
C SER A 122 -19.55 -98.10 25.76
N CYS A 123 -19.16 -98.30 27.03
CA CYS A 123 -18.66 -97.22 27.89
C CYS A 123 -17.30 -96.68 27.42
N LEU A 124 -16.39 -97.57 26.99
CA LEU A 124 -15.09 -97.21 26.44
C LEU A 124 -15.20 -96.41 25.13
N GLU A 125 -16.14 -96.79 24.26
CA GLU A 125 -16.39 -96.06 23.01
C GLU A 125 -16.90 -94.64 23.27
N GLN A 126 -17.87 -94.47 24.17
CA GLN A 126 -18.36 -93.14 24.56
C GLN A 126 -17.27 -92.26 25.19
N LEU A 127 -16.40 -92.85 26.02
CA LEU A 127 -15.24 -92.18 26.61
C LEU A 127 -14.29 -91.63 25.54
N SER A 128 -13.99 -92.43 24.51
CA SER A 128 -13.11 -92.01 23.41
C SER A 128 -13.69 -90.85 22.58
N LEU A 129 -15.01 -90.83 22.41
CA LEU A 129 -15.70 -89.78 21.65
C LEU A 129 -15.75 -88.47 22.43
N ILE A 130 -15.96 -88.54 23.75
CA ILE A 130 -15.87 -87.38 24.66
C ILE A 130 -14.46 -86.80 24.64
N GLN A 131 -13.42 -87.65 24.71
CA GLN A 131 -12.02 -87.22 24.65
C GLN A 131 -11.73 -86.41 23.37
N ASN A 132 -12.10 -86.94 22.20
CA ASN A 132 -11.89 -86.29 20.91
C ASN A 132 -12.69 -84.99 20.74
N GLN A 133 -13.89 -84.88 21.32
CA GLN A 133 -14.67 -83.64 21.28
C GLN A 133 -14.05 -82.52 22.12
N ILE A 134 -13.43 -82.86 23.26
CA ILE A 134 -12.74 -81.92 24.13
C ILE A 134 -11.51 -81.34 23.41
N ASP A 135 -10.67 -82.20 22.81
CA ASP A 135 -9.44 -81.78 22.13
C ASP A 135 -9.72 -80.86 20.92
N ASN A 136 -10.71 -81.22 20.10
CA ASN A 136 -11.08 -80.42 18.92
C ASN A 136 -11.63 -79.03 19.29
N LYS A 137 -12.43 -78.92 20.36
CA LYS A 137 -12.92 -77.62 20.84
C LYS A 137 -11.77 -76.77 21.40
N PHE A 138 -10.78 -77.39 22.03
CA PHE A 138 -9.65 -76.69 22.61
C PHE A 138 -8.76 -76.03 21.54
N ILE A 139 -8.44 -76.76 20.47
CA ILE A 139 -7.64 -76.24 19.34
C ILE A 139 -8.35 -75.03 18.70
N LYS A 140 -9.66 -75.15 18.45
CA LYS A 140 -10.44 -74.08 17.80
C LYS A 140 -10.54 -72.80 18.63
N ILE A 141 -10.62 -72.91 19.96
CA ILE A 141 -10.62 -71.76 20.86
C ILE A 141 -9.24 -71.09 20.92
N SER A 142 -8.16 -71.87 20.92
CA SER A 142 -6.79 -71.34 20.93
C SER A 142 -6.47 -70.51 19.69
N ASP A 143 -6.81 -71.01 18.49
CA ASP A 143 -6.46 -70.33 17.24
C ASP A 143 -7.28 -69.06 16.99
N ASN A 144 -8.58 -69.07 17.30
CA ASN A 144 -9.42 -67.86 17.20
C ASN A 144 -8.93 -66.74 18.14
N THR A 145 -8.43 -67.11 19.31
CA THR A 145 -7.95 -66.14 20.31
C THR A 145 -6.62 -65.50 19.87
N LYS A 146 -5.71 -66.28 19.28
CA LYS A 146 -4.46 -65.74 18.69
C LYS A 146 -4.72 -64.82 17.50
N GLY A 147 -5.64 -65.20 16.61
CA GLY A 147 -6.01 -64.37 15.45
C GLY A 147 -6.58 -63.00 15.85
N SER A 148 -7.42 -62.98 16.89
CA SER A 148 -8.06 -61.75 17.38
C SER A 148 -7.05 -60.76 17.98
N ILE A 149 -6.04 -61.25 18.71
CA ILE A 149 -5.00 -60.40 19.32
C ILE A 149 -4.11 -59.73 18.25
N LEU A 150 -3.78 -60.46 17.18
CA LEU A 150 -2.87 -59.97 16.14
C LEU A 150 -3.50 -58.82 15.32
N ILE A 151 -4.80 -58.91 15.01
CA ILE A 151 -5.53 -57.87 14.28
C ILE A 151 -5.61 -56.56 15.09
N ILE A 152 -5.92 -56.65 16.39
CA ILE A 152 -6.01 -55.47 17.28
C ILE A 152 -4.66 -54.76 17.39
N SER A 153 -3.56 -55.51 17.48
CA SER A 153 -2.20 -54.96 17.54
C SER A 153 -1.81 -54.18 16.27
N ILE A 154 -2.16 -54.70 15.08
CA ILE A 154 -1.88 -54.02 13.81
C ILE A 154 -2.66 -52.70 13.70
N ILE A 155 -3.95 -52.69 14.06
CA ILE A 155 -4.79 -51.49 14.01
C ILE A 155 -4.21 -50.38 14.90
N PHE A 156 -3.82 -50.70 16.13
CA PHE A 156 -3.23 -49.73 17.05
C PHE A 156 -1.90 -49.16 16.53
N THR A 157 -1.07 -50.00 15.91
CA THR A 157 0.23 -49.58 15.36
C THR A 157 0.05 -48.63 14.17
N ILE A 158 -0.90 -48.93 13.27
CA ILE A 158 -1.23 -48.06 12.14
C ILE A 158 -1.79 -46.72 12.62
N LEU A 159 -2.69 -46.72 13.61
CA LEU A 159 -3.27 -45.50 14.17
C LEU A 159 -2.19 -44.60 14.81
N PHE A 160 -1.24 -45.21 15.53
CA PHE A 160 -0.10 -44.51 16.11
C PHE A 160 0.78 -43.85 15.03
N PHE A 161 1.14 -44.59 13.98
CA PHE A 161 1.95 -44.04 12.88
C PHE A 161 1.22 -42.93 12.13
N MET A 162 -0.10 -43.04 11.91
CA MET A 162 -0.90 -41.98 11.27
C MET A 162 -0.92 -40.69 12.11
N ILE A 163 -1.12 -40.79 13.43
CA ILE A 163 -1.12 -39.64 14.33
C ILE A 163 0.28 -39.02 14.42
N PHE A 164 1.31 -39.86 14.58
CA PHE A 164 2.70 -39.43 14.63
C PHE A 164 3.13 -38.71 13.35
N PHE A 165 2.81 -39.28 12.19
CA PHE A 165 3.12 -38.68 10.89
C PHE A 165 2.37 -37.36 10.68
N SER A 166 1.10 -37.28 11.09
CA SER A 166 0.30 -36.05 10.99
C SER A 166 0.85 -34.90 11.85
N ILE A 167 1.37 -35.18 13.04
CA ILE A 167 1.97 -34.17 13.93
C ILE A 167 3.36 -33.72 13.42
N LEU A 168 4.21 -34.67 13.00
CA LEU A 168 5.56 -34.37 12.49
C LEU A 168 5.52 -33.59 11.17
N PHE A 169 4.70 -34.00 10.21
CA PHE A 169 4.55 -33.28 8.95
C PHE A 169 3.66 -32.03 9.06
N GLY A 170 2.72 -32.00 10.01
CA GLY A 170 1.87 -30.84 10.26
C GLY A 170 2.62 -29.65 10.85
N SER A 171 3.67 -29.87 11.65
CA SER A 171 4.47 -28.79 12.25
C SER A 171 5.28 -27.98 11.22
N THR A 172 5.81 -28.60 10.18
CA THR A 172 6.71 -27.94 9.20
C THR A 172 5.97 -27.19 8.08
N LYS A 173 4.70 -27.54 7.80
CA LYS A 173 3.91 -26.93 6.71
C LYS A 173 3.12 -25.68 7.13
N ARG A 174 2.88 -25.45 8.42
CA ARG A 174 2.02 -24.35 8.92
C ARG A 174 2.67 -22.96 8.93
N ASN A 175 4.00 -22.85 8.85
CA ASN A 175 4.71 -21.56 8.97
C ASN A 175 5.10 -20.91 7.62
N LYS A 176 4.92 -21.59 6.48
CA LYS A 176 5.27 -21.03 5.15
C LYS A 176 4.35 -19.89 4.71
N PRO A 177 3.00 -19.99 4.80
CA PRO A 177 2.12 -18.90 4.40
C PRO A 177 2.29 -17.68 5.30
N LEU A 178 2.44 -17.90 6.62
CA LEU A 178 2.68 -16.86 7.60
C LEU A 178 3.98 -16.09 7.31
N ARG A 179 5.08 -16.80 7.03
CA ARG A 179 6.36 -16.16 6.68
C ARG A 179 6.28 -15.37 5.37
N HIS A 180 5.55 -15.88 4.38
CA HIS A 180 5.32 -15.16 3.13
C HIS A 180 4.49 -13.89 3.35
N ALA A 181 3.40 -13.96 4.13
CA ALA A 181 2.57 -12.81 4.48
C ALA A 181 3.36 -11.76 5.29
N ILE A 182 4.18 -12.17 6.25
CA ILE A 182 5.03 -11.27 7.04
C ILE A 182 6.09 -10.58 6.17
N ASN A 183 6.69 -11.30 5.21
CA ASN A 183 7.66 -10.71 4.28
C ASN A 183 6.97 -9.73 3.33
N GLY A 184 5.79 -10.08 2.78
CA GLY A 184 5.00 -9.19 1.94
C GLY A 184 4.51 -7.95 2.70
N LEU A 185 4.16 -8.09 3.99
CA LEU A 185 3.81 -6.96 4.84
C LEU A 185 5.02 -6.07 5.12
N ALA A 186 6.21 -6.65 5.36
CA ALA A 186 7.45 -5.88 5.56
C ALA A 186 7.83 -5.05 4.33
N GLU A 187 7.69 -5.64 3.14
CA GLU A 187 7.95 -4.97 1.87
C GLU A 187 6.90 -3.87 1.61
N SER A 188 5.63 -4.18 1.88
CA SER A 188 4.53 -3.21 1.71
C SER A 188 4.68 -2.01 2.65
N THR A 189 5.06 -2.22 3.92
CA THR A 189 5.28 -1.10 4.85
C THR A 189 6.47 -0.24 4.42
N GLU A 190 7.56 -0.84 3.92
CA GLU A 190 8.68 -0.08 3.34
C GLU A 190 8.25 0.76 2.12
N HIS A 191 7.43 0.20 1.23
CA HIS A 191 6.86 0.94 0.09
C HIS A 191 5.96 2.09 0.55
N VAL A 192 5.08 1.87 1.53
CA VAL A 192 4.21 2.91 2.08
C VAL A 192 5.05 4.02 2.72
N THR A 193 6.06 3.71 3.53
CA THR A 193 6.96 4.72 4.12
C THR A 193 7.62 5.59 3.03
N LYS A 194 8.20 4.97 1.98
CA LYS A 194 8.82 5.72 0.88
C LYS A 194 7.82 6.56 0.10
N ALA A 195 6.65 6.00 -0.21
CA ALA A 195 5.60 6.71 -0.92
C ALA A 195 5.09 7.92 -0.10
N SER A 196 4.84 7.74 1.19
CA SER A 196 4.47 8.80 2.13
C SER A 196 5.50 9.94 2.16
N LEU A 197 6.79 9.63 2.31
CA LEU A 197 7.85 10.66 2.31
C LEU A 197 7.90 11.43 0.98
N ASN A 198 7.72 10.73 -0.15
CA ASN A 198 7.64 11.36 -1.46
C ASN A 198 6.41 12.27 -1.59
N VAL A 199 5.23 11.81 -1.18
CA VAL A 199 4.00 12.63 -1.20
C VAL A 199 4.17 13.85 -0.31
N SER A 200 4.80 13.72 0.86
CA SER A 200 5.10 14.84 1.75
C SER A 200 6.00 15.88 1.08
N SER A 201 7.11 15.44 0.49
CA SER A 201 8.05 16.32 -0.22
C SER A 201 7.42 17.01 -1.43
N VAL A 202 6.64 16.28 -2.23
CA VAL A 202 5.92 16.84 -3.38
C VAL A 202 4.87 17.84 -2.92
N SER A 203 4.12 17.52 -1.86
CA SER A 203 3.12 18.44 -1.31
C SER A 203 3.75 19.74 -0.82
N GLN A 204 4.90 19.67 -0.15
CA GLN A 204 5.64 20.88 0.26
C GLN A 204 6.08 21.72 -0.95
N MET A 205 6.60 21.07 -2.00
CA MET A 205 6.98 21.76 -3.24
C MET A 205 5.78 22.40 -3.94
N VAL A 206 4.62 21.73 -3.93
CA VAL A 206 3.37 22.29 -4.47
C VAL A 206 2.93 23.49 -3.63
N ALA A 207 3.02 23.43 -2.29
CA ALA A 207 2.72 24.55 -1.42
C ALA A 207 3.61 25.76 -1.73
N ASP A 208 4.93 25.56 -1.83
CA ASP A 208 5.89 26.63 -2.13
C ASP A 208 5.61 27.29 -3.50
N ARG A 209 5.41 26.46 -4.55
CA ARG A 209 5.09 26.95 -5.90
C ARG A 209 3.75 27.67 -5.96
N THR A 210 2.76 27.19 -5.22
CA THR A 210 1.45 27.81 -5.18
C THR A 210 1.48 29.13 -4.41
N SER A 211 2.34 29.23 -3.39
CA SER A 211 2.62 30.49 -2.68
C SER A 211 3.27 31.52 -3.61
N GLU A 212 4.26 31.10 -4.41
CA GLU A 212 4.87 31.95 -5.44
C GLU A 212 3.85 32.40 -6.49
N GLN A 213 2.96 31.50 -6.94
CA GLN A 213 1.84 31.86 -7.83
C GLN A 213 0.92 32.90 -7.18
N ALA A 214 0.58 32.77 -5.90
CA ALA A 214 -0.25 33.75 -5.20
C ALA A 214 0.40 35.15 -5.19
N LYS A 215 1.72 35.21 -5.03
CA LYS A 215 2.50 36.46 -5.12
C LYS A 215 2.47 37.05 -6.55
N LEU A 216 2.65 36.23 -7.58
CA LEU A 216 2.53 36.70 -8.97
C LEU A 216 1.13 37.24 -9.29
N LEU A 217 0.08 36.63 -8.73
CA LEU A 217 -1.29 37.13 -8.87
C LEU A 217 -1.48 38.48 -8.17
N GLU A 218 -0.77 38.74 -7.08
CA GLU A 218 -0.76 40.04 -6.40
C GLU A 218 -0.12 41.13 -7.28
N ASP A 219 0.99 40.82 -7.95
CA ASP A 219 1.61 41.73 -8.93
C ASP A 219 0.67 42.01 -10.11
N ILE A 220 -0.05 40.99 -10.61
CA ILE A 220 -1.06 41.15 -11.67
C ILE A 220 -2.22 42.05 -11.19
N LEU A 221 -2.69 41.88 -9.95
CA LEU A 221 -3.74 42.74 -9.38
C LEU A 221 -3.27 44.19 -9.27
N SER A 222 -2.00 44.42 -8.89
CA SER A 222 -1.40 45.76 -8.88
C SER A 222 -1.39 46.36 -10.29
N ASN A 223 -0.91 45.61 -11.29
CA ASN A 223 -0.90 46.07 -12.68
C ASN A 223 -2.31 46.36 -13.21
N LEU A 224 -3.32 45.57 -12.81
CA LEU A 224 -4.71 45.85 -13.16
C LEU A 224 -5.23 47.13 -12.52
N LYS A 225 -4.80 47.46 -11.31
CA LYS A 225 -5.13 48.73 -10.66
C LYS A 225 -4.55 49.92 -11.43
N ASP A 226 -3.31 49.80 -11.91
CA ASP A 226 -2.68 50.83 -12.74
C ASP A 226 -3.40 50.98 -14.08
N ILE A 227 -3.75 49.86 -14.74
CA ILE A 227 -4.55 49.88 -15.98
C ILE A 227 -5.93 50.49 -15.74
N ALA A 228 -6.58 50.21 -14.61
CA ALA A 228 -7.86 50.83 -14.23
C ALA A 228 -7.71 52.35 -14.08
N ALA A 229 -6.65 52.81 -13.41
CA ALA A 229 -6.36 54.24 -13.27
C ALA A 229 -6.12 54.91 -14.63
N MET A 230 -5.33 54.29 -15.52
CA MET A 230 -5.11 54.79 -16.88
C MET A 230 -6.40 54.83 -17.71
N THR A 231 -7.28 53.85 -17.55
CA THR A 231 -8.57 53.80 -18.26
C THR A 231 -9.53 54.90 -17.77
N ASN A 232 -9.52 55.18 -16.47
CA ASN A 232 -10.25 56.31 -15.90
C ASN A 232 -9.69 57.65 -16.43
N GLN A 233 -8.37 57.82 -16.46
CA GLN A 233 -7.73 59.01 -17.03
C GLN A 233 -8.13 59.18 -18.51
N ASN A 234 -8.07 58.12 -19.32
CA ASN A 234 -8.54 58.17 -20.71
C ASN A 234 -10.00 58.60 -20.82
N SER A 235 -10.86 58.19 -19.89
CA SER A 235 -12.27 58.60 -19.89
C SER A 235 -12.43 60.09 -19.59
N GLU A 236 -11.63 60.64 -18.68
CA GLU A 236 -11.58 62.08 -18.40
C GLU A 236 -11.06 62.86 -19.62
N ASP A 237 -9.97 62.41 -20.23
CA ASP A 237 -9.37 63.04 -21.41
C ASP A 237 -10.36 63.06 -22.59
N VAL A 238 -11.13 61.98 -22.77
CA VAL A 238 -12.17 61.89 -23.80
C VAL A 238 -13.33 62.85 -23.52
N ASN A 239 -13.77 62.99 -22.26
CA ASN A 239 -14.79 63.97 -21.89
C ASN A 239 -14.31 65.41 -22.11
N HIS A 240 -13.02 65.66 -21.85
CA HIS A 240 -12.39 66.95 -22.14
C HIS A 240 -12.35 67.21 -23.66
N ALA A 241 -11.94 66.21 -24.45
CA ALA A 241 -11.95 66.29 -25.91
C ALA A 241 -13.35 66.54 -26.47
N ASP A 242 -14.40 65.87 -25.96
CA ASP A 242 -15.79 66.09 -26.37
C ASP A 242 -16.23 67.55 -26.12
N THR A 243 -15.82 68.12 -24.98
CA THR A 243 -16.10 69.53 -24.65
C THR A 243 -15.40 70.48 -25.62
N LEU A 244 -14.12 70.23 -25.93
CA LEU A 244 -13.38 71.01 -26.91
C LEU A 244 -14.01 70.91 -28.30
N MET A 245 -14.40 69.71 -28.73
CA MET A 245 -15.07 69.50 -30.02
C MET A 245 -16.41 70.23 -30.12
N LYS A 246 -17.20 70.28 -29.03
CA LYS A 246 -18.43 71.09 -28.97
C LYS A 246 -18.14 72.58 -29.17
N ASN A 247 -17.10 73.11 -28.53
CA ASN A 247 -16.71 74.51 -28.67
C ASN A 247 -16.23 74.82 -30.10
N ILE A 248 -15.40 73.94 -30.68
CA ILE A 248 -14.93 74.07 -32.06
C ILE A 248 -16.12 74.03 -33.04
N ARG A 249 -17.11 73.17 -32.80
CA ARG A 249 -18.32 73.09 -33.62
C ARG A 249 -19.10 74.41 -33.60
N ILE A 250 -19.29 75.01 -32.43
CA ILE A 250 -19.96 76.32 -32.29
C ILE A 250 -19.18 77.39 -33.06
N SER A 251 -17.86 77.48 -32.85
CA SER A 251 -17.03 78.48 -33.53
C SER A 251 -17.01 78.30 -35.05
N THR A 252 -17.04 77.04 -35.53
CA THR A 252 -17.11 76.74 -36.97
C THR A 252 -18.47 77.15 -37.54
N GLN A 253 -19.58 76.88 -36.82
CA GLN A 253 -20.92 77.32 -37.23
C GLN A 253 -21.04 78.85 -37.29
N GLU A 254 -20.53 79.56 -36.28
CA GLU A 254 -20.48 81.03 -36.28
C GLU A 254 -19.65 81.56 -37.46
N THR A 255 -18.54 80.91 -37.77
CA THR A 255 -17.68 81.28 -38.91
C THR A 255 -18.39 81.07 -40.23
N THR A 256 -19.11 79.96 -40.42
CA THR A 256 -19.92 79.73 -41.64
C THR A 256 -21.00 80.80 -41.81
N LEU A 257 -21.72 81.15 -40.74
CA LEU A 257 -22.72 82.22 -40.78
C LEU A 257 -22.10 83.58 -41.13
N PHE A 258 -20.92 83.89 -40.59
CA PHE A 258 -20.18 85.10 -40.93
C PHE A 258 -19.76 85.12 -42.40
N MET A 259 -19.30 84.00 -42.96
CA MET A 259 -18.97 83.87 -44.37
C MET A 259 -20.21 84.13 -45.25
N ASP A 260 -21.35 83.51 -44.94
CA ASP A 260 -22.60 83.74 -45.70
C ASP A 260 -23.02 85.22 -45.68
N ALA A 261 -22.93 85.88 -44.52
CA ALA A 261 -23.20 87.32 -44.41
C ALA A 261 -22.20 88.17 -45.21
N PHE A 262 -20.92 87.80 -45.21
CA PHE A 262 -19.87 88.50 -45.95
C PHE A 262 -20.03 88.35 -47.47
N ALA A 263 -20.46 87.18 -47.94
CA ALA A 263 -20.80 86.95 -49.34
C ALA A 263 -21.91 87.93 -49.79
N GLY A 264 -22.98 88.05 -49.01
CA GLY A 264 -24.06 89.00 -49.28
C GLY A 264 -23.61 90.47 -49.21
N PHE A 265 -22.64 90.81 -48.36
CA PHE A 265 -22.05 92.15 -48.34
C PHE A 265 -21.24 92.45 -49.61
N MET A 266 -20.45 91.49 -50.11
CA MET A 266 -19.70 91.64 -51.35
C MET A 266 -20.58 91.75 -52.60
N GLU A 267 -21.73 91.07 -52.61
CA GLU A 267 -22.74 91.22 -53.66
C GLU A 267 -23.32 92.64 -53.70
N LYS A 268 -23.61 93.21 -52.51
CA LYS A 268 -24.03 94.62 -52.38
C LYS A 268 -22.96 95.60 -52.85
N ILE A 269 -21.68 95.37 -52.53
CA ILE A 269 -20.57 96.21 -53.03
C ILE A 269 -20.47 96.12 -54.56
N THR A 270 -20.58 94.91 -55.12
CA THR A 270 -20.54 94.70 -56.58
C THR A 270 -21.66 95.50 -57.26
N SER A 271 -22.89 95.40 -56.72
CA SER A 271 -24.05 96.11 -57.23
C SER A 271 -23.90 97.65 -57.14
N ALA A 272 -23.37 98.16 -56.02
CA ALA A 272 -23.11 99.58 -55.84
C ALA A 272 -22.02 100.11 -56.79
N SER A 273 -21.01 99.29 -57.10
CA SER A 273 -19.97 99.61 -58.08
C SER A 273 -20.54 99.69 -59.51
N GLU A 274 -21.42 98.76 -59.88
CA GLU A 274 -22.12 98.77 -61.19
C GLU A 274 -23.07 99.96 -61.32
N GLU A 275 -23.81 100.30 -60.27
CA GLU A 275 -24.65 101.49 -60.23
C GLU A 275 -23.82 102.77 -60.36
N SER A 276 -22.69 102.87 -59.64
CA SER A 276 -21.76 103.99 -59.76
C SER A 276 -21.22 104.11 -61.20
N SER A 277 -20.90 102.99 -61.84
CA SER A 277 -20.44 102.99 -63.24
C SER A 277 -21.52 103.49 -64.20
N ARG A 278 -22.79 103.15 -63.96
CA ARG A 278 -23.93 103.68 -64.75
C ARG A 278 -24.12 105.18 -64.56
N ILE A 279 -23.96 105.68 -63.33
CA ILE A 279 -24.02 107.12 -63.05
C ILE A 279 -22.91 107.86 -63.78
N VAL A 280 -21.68 107.36 -63.73
CA VAL A 280 -20.53 107.97 -64.43
C VAL A 280 -20.73 107.97 -65.94
N GLN A 281 -21.29 106.89 -66.51
CA GLN A 281 -21.66 106.86 -67.93
C GLN A 281 -22.70 107.93 -68.28
N SER A 282 -23.73 108.11 -67.45
CA SER A 282 -24.74 109.17 -67.63
C SER A 282 -24.13 110.58 -67.56
N ILE A 283 -23.15 110.80 -66.67
CA ILE A 283 -22.43 112.08 -66.59
C ILE A 283 -21.64 112.34 -67.88
N ASP A 284 -20.96 111.32 -68.43
CA ASP A 284 -20.26 111.44 -69.71
C ASP A 284 -21.22 111.75 -70.87
N ASP A 285 -22.39 111.09 -70.91
CA ASP A 285 -23.43 111.35 -71.90
C ASP A 285 -23.94 112.81 -71.81
N VAL A 286 -24.16 113.33 -70.60
CA VAL A 286 -24.56 114.74 -70.36
C VAL A 286 -23.44 115.71 -70.76
N ALA A 287 -22.19 115.40 -70.44
CA ALA A 287 -21.04 116.21 -70.84
C ALA A 287 -20.91 116.27 -72.37
N PHE A 288 -21.11 115.14 -73.05
CA PHE A 288 -21.11 115.06 -74.51
C PHE A 288 -22.23 115.89 -75.13
N GLN A 289 -23.46 115.79 -74.60
CA GLN A 289 -24.59 116.62 -75.04
C GLN A 289 -24.32 118.11 -74.81
N THR A 290 -23.75 118.47 -73.67
CA THR A 290 -23.40 119.86 -73.32
C THR A 290 -22.32 120.40 -74.28
N ASN A 291 -21.33 119.59 -74.64
CA ASN A 291 -20.30 119.94 -75.62
C ASN A 291 -20.90 120.17 -77.03
N ILE A 292 -21.93 119.42 -77.43
CA ILE A 292 -22.66 119.65 -78.69
C ILE A 292 -23.51 120.93 -78.61
N LEU A 293 -24.23 121.16 -77.50
CA LEU A 293 -25.00 122.38 -77.27
C LEU A 293 -24.12 123.64 -77.31
N ALA A 294 -22.97 123.60 -76.64
CA ALA A 294 -21.99 124.68 -76.62
C ALA A 294 -21.39 124.92 -78.01
N LEU A 295 -21.10 123.86 -78.78
CA LEU A 295 -20.67 123.98 -80.16
C LEU A 295 -21.74 124.67 -81.02
N ASN A 296 -23.01 124.28 -80.90
CA ASN A 296 -24.11 124.92 -81.62
C ASN A 296 -24.25 126.40 -81.24
N ALA A 297 -24.09 126.74 -79.96
CA ALA A 297 -24.11 128.11 -79.48
C ALA A 297 -22.93 128.94 -80.00
N ALA A 298 -21.72 128.38 -80.05
CA ALA A 298 -20.54 129.03 -80.61
C ALA A 298 -20.71 129.33 -82.12
N ILE A 299 -21.30 128.37 -82.87
CA ILE A 299 -21.62 128.56 -84.30
C ILE A 299 -22.63 129.70 -84.49
N GLU A 300 -23.70 129.73 -83.69
CA GLU A 300 -24.72 130.78 -83.83
C GLU A 300 -24.20 132.14 -83.35
N ALA A 301 -23.35 132.19 -82.32
CA ALA A 301 -22.67 133.41 -81.88
C ALA A 301 -21.77 133.99 -82.98
N ALA A 302 -21.02 133.13 -83.70
CA ALA A 302 -20.23 133.54 -84.85
C ALA A 302 -21.09 134.07 -86.01
N ARG A 303 -22.33 133.57 -86.15
CA ARG A 303 -23.28 133.99 -87.19
C ARG A 303 -23.82 135.41 -86.98
N VAL A 304 -23.98 135.86 -85.73
CA VAL A 304 -24.47 137.21 -85.41
C VAL A 304 -23.36 138.29 -85.44
N GLY A 305 -22.11 137.90 -85.74
CA GLY A 305 -20.96 138.82 -85.87
C GLY A 305 -20.60 139.53 -84.56
N ASN A 306 -20.28 140.82 -84.62
CA ASN A 306 -19.79 141.60 -83.47
C ASN A 306 -20.75 141.66 -82.26
N ALA A 307 -22.06 141.44 -82.46
CA ALA A 307 -23.02 141.40 -81.36
C ALA A 307 -22.98 140.08 -80.55
N GLY A 308 -22.38 139.02 -81.11
CA GLY A 308 -22.29 137.69 -80.53
C GLY A 308 -20.96 137.36 -79.84
N GLU A 309 -19.99 138.29 -79.85
CA GLU A 309 -18.60 138.03 -79.42
C GLU A 309 -18.53 137.58 -77.94
N GLY A 310 -19.33 138.18 -77.05
CA GLY A 310 -19.45 137.75 -75.66
C GLY A 310 -20.10 136.37 -75.48
N PHE A 311 -21.05 136.00 -76.34
CA PHE A 311 -21.67 134.67 -76.33
C PHE A 311 -20.72 133.58 -76.84
N ALA A 312 -19.87 133.91 -77.82
CA ALA A 312 -18.86 132.99 -78.35
C ALA A 312 -17.84 132.59 -77.27
N VAL A 313 -17.36 133.56 -76.47
CA VAL A 313 -16.44 133.29 -75.35
C VAL A 313 -17.08 132.38 -74.30
N VAL A 314 -18.33 132.63 -73.92
CA VAL A 314 -19.06 131.76 -72.97
C VAL A 314 -19.25 130.36 -73.55
N ALA A 315 -19.59 130.24 -74.83
CA ALA A 315 -19.77 128.95 -75.49
C ALA A 315 -18.47 128.13 -75.55
N ASP A 316 -17.34 128.75 -75.84
CA ASP A 316 -16.02 128.08 -75.81
C ASP A 316 -15.61 127.66 -74.40
N GLU A 317 -15.90 128.47 -73.38
CA GLU A 317 -15.63 128.11 -71.98
C GLU A 317 -16.49 126.91 -71.53
N VAL A 318 -17.79 126.90 -71.87
CA VAL A 318 -18.68 125.76 -71.60
C VAL A 318 -18.17 124.50 -72.31
N ARG A 319 -17.70 124.63 -73.55
CA ARG A 319 -17.15 123.52 -74.33
C ARG A 319 -15.85 122.98 -73.73
N SER A 320 -14.97 123.85 -73.26
CA SER A 320 -13.76 123.49 -72.51
C SER A 320 -14.10 122.72 -71.23
N LEU A 321 -15.08 123.22 -70.46
CA LEU A 321 -15.57 122.58 -69.24
C LEU A 321 -16.17 121.19 -69.52
N SER A 322 -17.00 121.05 -70.56
CA SER A 322 -17.57 119.75 -70.94
C SER A 322 -16.49 118.72 -71.30
N ARG A 323 -15.42 119.12 -72.00
CA ARG A 323 -14.28 118.23 -72.31
C ARG A 323 -13.53 117.79 -71.05
N GLN A 324 -13.36 118.70 -70.08
CA GLN A 324 -12.77 118.34 -68.79
C GLN A 324 -13.66 117.34 -68.04
N VAL A 325 -14.99 117.51 -68.06
CA VAL A 325 -15.92 116.56 -67.43
C VAL A 325 -15.84 115.19 -68.09
N THR A 326 -15.86 115.08 -69.43
CA THR A 326 -15.68 113.78 -70.13
C THR A 326 -14.36 113.11 -69.77
N LYS A 327 -13.25 113.87 -69.72
CA LYS A 327 -11.96 113.31 -69.30
C LYS A 327 -12.01 112.77 -67.87
N ALA A 328 -12.56 113.55 -66.93
CA ALA A 328 -12.70 113.13 -65.53
C ALA A 328 -13.62 111.91 -65.38
N SER A 329 -14.75 111.86 -66.11
CA SER A 329 -15.64 110.70 -66.14
C SER A 329 -14.93 109.45 -66.67
N GLY A 330 -14.08 109.58 -67.69
CA GLY A 330 -13.25 108.49 -68.19
C GLY A 330 -12.29 107.95 -67.12
N GLU A 331 -11.57 108.83 -66.43
CA GLU A 331 -10.67 108.45 -65.32
C GLU A 331 -11.42 107.74 -64.18
N ILE A 332 -12.62 108.22 -63.80
CA ILE A 332 -13.45 107.57 -62.79
C ILE A 332 -13.95 106.21 -63.27
N SER A 333 -14.34 106.08 -64.54
CA SER A 333 -14.80 104.82 -65.14
C SER A 333 -13.71 103.74 -65.10
N ASP A 334 -12.47 104.10 -65.42
CA ASP A 334 -11.33 103.19 -65.33
C ASP A 334 -11.02 102.77 -63.88
N LEU A 335 -11.14 103.70 -62.93
CA LEU A 335 -11.06 103.42 -61.49
C LEU A 335 -12.13 102.41 -61.04
N LEU A 336 -13.39 102.60 -61.46
CA LEU A 336 -14.49 101.70 -61.13
C LEU A 336 -14.30 100.30 -61.74
N LYS A 337 -13.81 100.20 -62.98
CA LYS A 337 -13.41 98.91 -63.57
C LYS A 337 -12.32 98.22 -62.76
N GLY A 338 -11.31 98.97 -62.32
CA GLY A 338 -10.25 98.46 -61.46
C GLY A 338 -10.77 97.95 -60.10
N ILE A 339 -11.72 98.66 -59.50
CA ILE A 339 -12.39 98.24 -58.26
C ILE A 339 -13.20 96.96 -58.48
N SER A 340 -13.98 96.89 -59.56
CA SER A 340 -14.76 95.69 -59.93
C SER A 340 -13.89 94.45 -60.08
N LEU A 341 -12.76 94.56 -60.79
CA LEU A 341 -11.78 93.47 -60.93
C LEU A 341 -11.24 92.99 -59.57
N LYS A 342 -10.90 93.92 -58.67
CA LYS A 342 -10.42 93.60 -57.32
C LYS A 342 -11.49 92.90 -56.48
N ILE A 343 -12.76 93.31 -56.60
CA ILE A 343 -13.88 92.64 -55.93
C ILE A 343 -14.05 91.22 -56.45
N THR A 344 -14.01 90.99 -57.76
CA THR A 344 -14.10 89.64 -58.35
C THR A 344 -12.95 88.74 -57.89
N GLU A 345 -11.73 89.24 -57.86
CA GLU A 345 -10.58 88.47 -57.34
C GLU A 345 -10.73 88.17 -55.84
N GLY A 346 -11.21 89.14 -55.06
CA GLY A 346 -11.55 88.98 -53.65
C GLY A 346 -12.60 87.89 -53.42
N MET A 347 -13.68 87.90 -54.21
CA MET A 347 -14.73 86.88 -54.17
C MET A 347 -14.22 85.47 -54.49
N LYS A 348 -13.29 85.34 -55.45
CA LYS A 348 -12.67 84.04 -55.74
C LYS A 348 -11.88 83.49 -54.55
N LYS A 349 -11.09 84.34 -53.87
CA LYS A 349 -10.35 83.94 -52.66
C LYS A 349 -11.31 83.63 -51.51
N PHE A 350 -12.34 84.45 -51.34
CA PHE A 350 -13.38 84.27 -50.34
C PHE A 350 -14.12 82.93 -50.50
N ASN A 351 -14.59 82.59 -51.71
CA ASN A 351 -15.26 81.31 -51.97
C ASN A 351 -14.36 80.11 -51.66
N LYS A 352 -13.06 80.20 -51.94
CA LYS A 352 -12.10 79.17 -51.54
C LYS A 352 -12.00 79.03 -50.03
N THR A 353 -11.93 80.15 -49.30
CA THR A 353 -11.94 80.15 -47.83
C THR A 353 -13.23 79.55 -47.26
N ASN A 354 -14.38 79.89 -47.84
CA ASN A 354 -15.68 79.34 -47.41
C ASN A 354 -15.73 77.81 -47.55
N ASN A 355 -15.24 77.29 -48.69
CA ASN A 355 -15.16 75.84 -48.91
C ASN A 355 -14.24 75.14 -47.89
N ILE A 356 -13.12 75.76 -47.51
CA ILE A 356 -12.23 75.22 -46.47
C ILE A 356 -12.95 75.15 -45.12
N PHE A 357 -13.74 76.16 -44.77
CA PHE A 357 -14.52 76.12 -43.52
C PHE A 357 -15.62 75.07 -43.52
N HIS A 358 -16.24 74.77 -44.67
CA HIS A 358 -17.15 73.62 -44.79
C HIS A 358 -16.44 72.29 -44.57
N GLU A 359 -15.25 72.10 -45.16
CA GLU A 359 -14.44 70.89 -44.94
C GLU A 359 -14.02 70.75 -43.47
N VAL A 360 -13.66 71.86 -42.81
CA VAL A 360 -13.39 71.87 -41.35
C VAL A 360 -14.63 71.46 -40.56
N ALA A 361 -15.83 71.92 -40.93
CA ALA A 361 -17.07 71.54 -40.26
C ALA A 361 -17.34 70.03 -40.37
N ASP A 362 -17.10 69.43 -41.54
CA ASP A 362 -17.24 67.99 -41.76
C ASP A 362 -16.23 67.19 -40.94
N ASN A 363 -14.96 67.62 -40.92
CA ASN A 363 -13.91 67.00 -40.11
C ASN A 363 -14.23 67.05 -38.60
N VAL A 364 -14.83 68.15 -38.13
CA VAL A 364 -15.28 68.29 -36.73
C VAL A 364 -16.36 67.26 -36.38
N LEU A 365 -17.29 66.98 -37.29
CA LEU A 365 -18.30 65.94 -37.10
C LEU A 365 -17.66 64.54 -37.04
N GLU A 366 -16.71 64.24 -37.91
CA GLU A 366 -16.02 62.95 -37.92
C GLU A 366 -15.22 62.71 -36.63
N ILE A 367 -14.45 63.72 -36.18
CA ILE A 367 -13.70 63.63 -34.91
C ILE A 367 -14.67 63.44 -33.73
N THR A 368 -15.83 64.11 -33.73
CA THR A 368 -16.86 63.93 -32.70
C THR A 368 -17.36 62.48 -32.65
N LEU A 369 -17.53 61.81 -33.79
CA LEU A 369 -17.91 60.39 -33.83
C LEU A 369 -16.80 59.50 -33.24
N ILE A 370 -15.54 59.80 -33.53
CA ILE A 370 -14.39 59.07 -32.99
C ILE A 370 -14.32 59.23 -31.47
N VAL A 371 -14.42 60.46 -30.95
CA VAL A 371 -14.41 60.74 -29.51
C VAL A 371 -15.51 59.96 -28.79
N ASN A 372 -16.74 59.96 -29.32
CA ASN A 372 -17.85 59.18 -28.77
C ASN A 372 -17.58 57.66 -28.78
N LYS A 373 -16.95 57.15 -29.85
CA LYS A 373 -16.56 55.74 -29.93
C LYS A 373 -15.51 55.39 -28.87
N VAL A 374 -14.49 56.24 -28.67
CA VAL A 374 -13.47 56.04 -27.64
C VAL A 374 -14.11 56.09 -26.25
N ALA A 375 -15.03 57.02 -25.98
CA ALA A 375 -15.76 57.10 -24.71
C ALA A 375 -16.47 55.79 -24.36
N LYS A 376 -17.19 55.23 -25.34
CA LYS A 376 -17.88 53.95 -25.19
C LYS A 376 -16.91 52.80 -24.91
N VAL A 377 -15.82 52.72 -25.66
CA VAL A 377 -14.80 51.67 -25.48
C VAL A 377 -14.12 51.78 -24.12
N SER A 378 -13.79 52.98 -23.65
CA SER A 378 -13.21 53.21 -22.32
C SER A 378 -14.16 52.77 -21.21
N ALA A 379 -15.47 53.06 -21.32
CA ALA A 379 -16.46 52.59 -20.36
C ALA A 379 -16.58 51.06 -20.32
N GLU A 380 -16.55 50.40 -21.49
CA GLU A 380 -16.52 48.93 -21.57
C GLU A 380 -15.22 48.34 -20.99
N GLN A 381 -14.07 49.00 -21.21
CA GLN A 381 -12.80 48.59 -20.62
C GLN A 381 -12.83 48.64 -19.10
N THR A 382 -13.35 49.71 -18.49
CA THR A 382 -13.48 49.82 -17.03
C THR A 382 -14.25 48.64 -16.45
N SER A 383 -15.40 48.29 -17.03
CA SER A 383 -16.19 47.13 -16.58
C SER A 383 -15.46 45.80 -16.75
N ARG A 384 -14.73 45.61 -17.85
CA ARG A 384 -13.92 44.39 -18.09
C ARG A 384 -12.74 44.28 -17.12
N ILE A 385 -12.10 45.39 -16.78
CA ILE A 385 -10.99 45.44 -15.82
C ILE A 385 -11.50 45.06 -14.42
N GLU A 386 -12.64 45.59 -13.99
CA GLU A 386 -13.28 45.21 -12.72
C GLU A 386 -13.62 43.71 -12.68
N GLY A 387 -14.16 43.17 -13.78
CA GLY A 387 -14.40 41.74 -13.94
C GLY A 387 -13.12 40.89 -13.82
N ALA A 388 -12.05 41.31 -14.49
CA ALA A 388 -10.75 40.65 -14.42
C ALA A 388 -10.16 40.70 -13.00
N TYR A 389 -10.24 41.84 -12.33
CA TYR A 389 -9.78 42.03 -10.96
C TYR A 389 -10.47 41.07 -9.99
N ASN A 390 -11.80 40.96 -10.07
CA ASN A 390 -12.58 40.04 -9.25
C ASN A 390 -12.27 38.57 -9.55
N PHE A 391 -12.07 38.22 -10.83
CA PHE A 391 -11.71 36.87 -11.25
C PHE A 391 -10.33 36.45 -10.74
N ILE A 392 -9.33 37.33 -10.86
CA ILE A 392 -7.96 37.05 -10.39
C ILE A 392 -7.90 36.95 -8.87
N ASN A 393 -8.66 37.76 -8.12
CA ASN A 393 -8.79 37.59 -6.67
C ASN A 393 -9.33 36.19 -6.30
N LYS A 394 -10.33 35.67 -7.02
CA LYS A 394 -10.82 34.29 -6.80
C LYS A 394 -9.74 33.24 -7.08
N ILE A 395 -8.93 33.43 -8.13
CA ILE A 395 -7.81 32.52 -8.42
C ILE A 395 -6.77 32.58 -7.28
N LYS A 396 -6.48 33.77 -6.76
CA LYS A 396 -5.58 33.96 -5.62
C LYS A 396 -6.10 33.23 -4.37
N ASP A 397 -7.40 33.33 -4.09
CA ASP A 397 -8.01 32.61 -2.96
C ASP A 397 -7.91 31.08 -3.12
N ILE A 398 -8.13 30.56 -4.34
CA ILE A 398 -7.94 29.14 -4.66
C ILE A 398 -6.47 28.72 -4.49
N ALA A 399 -5.52 29.56 -4.94
CA ALA A 399 -4.10 29.29 -4.75
C ALA A 399 -3.76 29.19 -3.24
N LEU A 400 -4.23 30.12 -2.42
CA LEU A 400 -4.04 30.06 -0.97
C LEU A 400 -4.72 28.85 -0.33
N GLN A 401 -5.87 28.40 -0.86
CA GLN A 401 -6.51 27.17 -0.42
C GLN A 401 -5.67 25.93 -0.78
N ASN A 402 -5.10 25.89 -1.99
CA ASN A 402 -4.22 24.80 -2.44
C ASN A 402 -2.94 24.70 -1.60
N VAL A 403 -2.39 25.82 -1.12
CA VAL A 403 -1.30 25.82 -0.13
C VAL A 403 -1.73 25.08 1.14
N LYS A 404 -2.89 25.42 1.72
CA LYS A 404 -3.42 24.78 2.93
C LYS A 404 -3.68 23.28 2.73
N GLU A 405 -4.23 22.90 1.58
CA GLU A 405 -4.49 21.49 1.26
C GLU A 405 -3.20 20.69 1.00
N SER A 406 -2.18 21.35 0.46
CA SER A 406 -0.85 20.76 0.30
C SER A 406 -0.17 20.56 1.67
N ASP A 407 -0.24 21.53 2.58
CA ASP A 407 0.27 21.38 3.95
C ASP A 407 -0.44 20.24 4.71
N ARG A 408 -1.77 20.13 4.53
CA ARG A 408 -2.53 18.99 5.07
C ARG A 408 -2.09 17.66 4.48
N SER A 409 -1.88 17.59 3.17
CA SER A 409 -1.40 16.38 2.48
C SER A 409 0.00 15.98 2.94
N ALA A 410 0.88 16.96 3.15
CA ALA A 410 2.21 16.75 3.71
C ALA A 410 2.13 16.17 5.13
N SER A 411 1.28 16.75 5.98
CA SER A 411 1.06 16.30 7.36
C SER A 411 0.48 14.90 7.44
N ALA A 412 -0.57 14.61 6.65
CA ALA A 412 -1.18 13.28 6.57
C ALA A 412 -0.18 12.22 6.06
N SER A 413 0.71 12.60 5.15
CA SER A 413 1.76 11.70 4.67
C SER A 413 2.82 11.43 5.74
N VAL A 414 3.19 12.43 6.55
CA VAL A 414 4.07 12.22 7.71
C VAL A 414 3.44 11.24 8.70
N GLU A 415 2.13 11.38 8.98
CA GLU A 415 1.40 10.45 9.83
C GLU A 415 1.36 9.04 9.24
N MET A 416 1.10 8.90 7.93
CA MET A 416 1.11 7.61 7.25
C MET A 416 2.49 6.94 7.28
N SER A 417 3.57 7.73 7.17
CA SER A 417 4.95 7.23 7.35
C SER A 417 5.18 6.71 8.77
N ALA A 418 4.71 7.44 9.80
CA ALA A 418 4.83 7.02 11.19
C ALA A 418 4.04 5.72 11.48
N GLN A 419 2.84 5.58 10.93
CA GLN A 419 2.04 4.35 11.05
C GLN A 419 2.71 3.16 10.35
N ALA A 420 3.32 3.37 9.18
CA ALA A 420 4.07 2.33 8.48
C ALA A 420 5.33 1.89 9.27
N GLU A 421 6.02 2.82 9.93
CA GLU A 421 7.13 2.53 10.84
C GLU A 421 6.68 1.68 12.04
N GLN A 422 5.52 1.99 12.62
CA GLN A 422 4.93 1.18 13.70
C GLN A 422 4.57 -0.24 13.24
N LEU A 423 3.95 -0.37 12.05
CA LEU A 423 3.64 -1.68 11.45
C LEU A 423 4.90 -2.51 11.20
N LYS A 424 5.98 -1.86 10.73
CA LYS A 424 7.28 -2.51 10.59
C LYS A 424 7.82 -3.01 11.92
N GLY A 425 7.67 -2.23 13.00
CA GLY A 425 7.99 -2.67 14.36
C GLY A 425 7.27 -3.96 14.77
N PHE A 426 5.96 -4.06 14.52
CA PHE A 426 5.19 -5.28 14.79
C PHE A 426 5.65 -6.47 13.92
N VAL A 427 5.95 -6.22 12.64
CA VAL A 427 6.48 -7.23 11.72
C VAL A 427 7.81 -7.80 12.22
N ASP A 428 8.71 -6.94 12.70
CA ASP A 428 10.01 -7.33 13.22
C ASP A 428 9.89 -8.12 14.53
N GLU A 429 8.96 -7.75 15.41
CA GLU A 429 8.63 -8.52 16.63
C GLU A 429 8.12 -9.94 16.29
N VAL A 430 7.20 -10.06 15.32
CA VAL A 430 6.67 -11.36 14.89
C VAL A 430 7.75 -12.20 14.19
N LYS A 431 8.63 -11.60 13.38
CA LYS A 431 9.80 -12.29 12.81
C LYS A 431 10.74 -12.83 13.89
N PHE A 432 10.98 -12.06 14.96
CA PHE A 432 11.81 -12.49 16.07
C PHE A 432 11.22 -13.70 16.80
N VAL A 433 9.90 -13.71 17.06
CA VAL A 433 9.20 -14.84 17.66
C VAL A 433 9.23 -16.08 16.76
N ALA A 434 9.06 -15.92 15.44
CA ALA A 434 9.11 -17.02 14.48
C ALA A 434 10.50 -17.67 14.33
N LEU A 435 11.58 -16.94 14.63
CA LEU A 435 12.95 -17.47 14.62
C LEU A 435 13.29 -18.29 15.87
N ARG A 436 12.53 -18.12 16.97
CA ARG A 436 12.75 -18.84 18.23
C ARG A 436 12.36 -20.32 18.17
N GLU A 437 11.43 -20.70 17.29
CA GLU A 437 10.94 -22.09 17.18
C GLU A 437 11.79 -23.01 16.29
N GLY A 438 12.75 -22.48 15.52
CA GLY A 438 13.41 -23.26 14.47
C GLY A 438 14.88 -23.64 14.70
N HIS A 439 15.67 -22.84 15.43
CA HIS A 439 17.14 -22.88 15.28
C HIS A 439 17.97 -22.93 16.58
N TYR A 440 17.37 -22.84 17.77
CA TYR A 440 18.14 -22.97 19.01
C TYR A 440 18.43 -24.41 19.43
N ASP A 441 17.64 -25.39 18.98
CA ASP A 441 17.76 -26.78 19.45
C ASP A 441 18.85 -27.59 18.71
N LYS A 442 19.33 -27.11 17.56
CA LYS A 442 20.34 -27.81 16.74
C LYS A 442 21.77 -27.29 16.89
N SER A 443 21.98 -26.18 17.60
CA SER A 443 23.30 -25.57 17.75
C SER A 443 23.86 -25.65 19.18
N MET A 444 23.15 -26.33 20.09
CA MET A 444 23.53 -26.53 21.49
C MET A 444 24.14 -27.92 21.72
N HIS A 445 24.90 -28.46 20.76
CA HIS A 445 25.75 -29.61 21.04
C HIS A 445 27.02 -29.10 21.73
N SER A 446 27.21 -29.50 23.00
CA SER A 446 28.36 -29.23 23.87
C SER A 446 28.41 -27.90 24.63
N ILE A 447 27.36 -27.59 25.43
CA ILE A 447 27.62 -26.82 26.66
C ILE A 447 28.43 -27.73 27.59
N VAL A 448 29.75 -27.56 27.58
CA VAL A 448 30.64 -28.23 28.52
C VAL A 448 30.73 -27.34 29.75
N LYS A 449 30.30 -27.87 30.90
CA LYS A 449 30.50 -27.21 32.20
C LYS A 449 31.83 -27.64 32.77
N LYS A 450 32.61 -26.69 33.27
CA LYS A 450 33.89 -26.93 33.94
C LYS A 450 33.79 -26.42 35.37
N GLU A 451 34.07 -27.29 36.32
CA GLU A 451 34.17 -26.95 37.74
C GLU A 451 35.64 -26.67 38.07
N LEU A 452 35.88 -25.60 38.82
CA LEU A 452 37.21 -25.16 39.25
C LEU A 452 37.23 -25.01 40.77
N SER A 453 38.35 -25.40 41.37
CA SER A 453 38.64 -25.16 42.79
C SER A 453 39.30 -23.79 42.98
N LYS A 454 39.25 -23.28 44.22
CA LYS A 454 39.95 -22.04 44.58
C LYS A 454 41.46 -22.16 44.25
N GLY A 455 41.97 -21.20 43.49
CA GLY A 455 43.36 -21.13 43.04
C GLY A 455 43.60 -21.71 41.63
N ASP A 456 42.60 -22.33 41.01
CA ASP A 456 42.75 -22.88 39.67
C ASP A 456 42.77 -21.79 38.60
N TYR A 457 43.66 -21.97 37.61
CA TYR A 457 43.75 -21.08 36.46
C TYR A 457 42.67 -21.44 35.44
N LEU A 458 41.82 -20.46 35.14
CA LEU A 458 40.86 -20.55 34.03
C LEU A 458 41.52 -20.16 32.71
N ILE A 459 42.37 -19.12 32.73
CA ILE A 459 43.13 -18.64 31.57
C ILE A 459 44.55 -18.31 32.03
N ARG A 460 45.56 -18.73 31.26
CA ARG A 460 46.94 -18.26 31.44
C ARG A 460 47.32 -17.28 30.34
N GLN A 461 47.99 -16.20 30.74
CA GLN A 461 48.51 -15.19 29.83
C GLN A 461 49.51 -15.82 28.85
N GLY A 462 49.44 -15.44 27.58
CA GLY A 462 50.34 -15.94 26.53
C GLY A 462 49.88 -17.22 25.82
N GLU A 463 48.86 -17.92 26.33
CA GLU A 463 48.32 -19.12 25.68
C GLU A 463 47.48 -18.79 24.45
N TYR A 464 47.45 -19.72 23.49
CA TYR A 464 46.42 -19.77 22.46
C TYR A 464 45.33 -20.73 22.91
N SER A 465 44.08 -20.27 22.91
CA SER A 465 42.95 -21.13 23.22
C SER A 465 41.75 -20.74 22.36
N GLN A 466 40.98 -21.75 21.96
CA GLN A 466 39.77 -21.61 21.13
C GLN A 466 38.50 -21.65 21.97
N GLU A 467 38.60 -21.31 23.25
CA GLU A 467 37.50 -21.34 24.21
C GLU A 467 37.27 -19.93 24.79
N ALA A 468 36.03 -19.55 25.04
CA ALA A 468 35.70 -18.47 25.96
C ALA A 468 34.90 -19.08 27.12
N TYR A 469 34.90 -18.41 28.26
CA TYR A 469 34.23 -18.92 29.46
C TYR A 469 33.20 -17.91 29.94
N ILE A 470 32.03 -18.41 30.30
CA ILE A 470 30.97 -17.65 30.97
C ILE A 470 30.93 -18.14 32.41
N ILE A 471 31.02 -17.21 33.37
CA ILE A 471 30.99 -17.56 34.79
C ILE A 471 29.55 -17.85 35.20
N GLU A 472 29.27 -19.09 35.57
CA GLU A 472 27.97 -19.53 36.08
C GLU A 472 27.89 -19.38 37.60
N GLU A 473 29.01 -19.54 38.32
CA GLU A 473 29.07 -19.38 39.77
C GLU A 473 30.51 -19.13 40.23
N GLY A 474 30.71 -18.29 41.24
CA GLY A 474 32.02 -17.98 41.84
C GLY A 474 32.65 -16.66 41.36
N GLU A 475 33.79 -16.29 41.97
CA GLU A 475 34.56 -15.08 41.62
C GLU A 475 35.93 -15.44 41.03
N PHE A 476 36.39 -14.62 40.08
CA PHE A 476 37.71 -14.79 39.45
C PHE A 476 38.51 -13.50 39.48
N ASP A 477 39.80 -13.57 39.82
CA ASP A 477 40.69 -12.42 39.77
C ASP A 477 41.52 -12.43 38.48
N ILE A 478 41.65 -11.24 37.87
CA ILE A 478 42.46 -10.99 36.68
C ILE A 478 43.73 -10.27 37.09
N PHE A 479 44.89 -10.75 36.64
CA PHE A 479 46.16 -10.06 36.82
C PHE A 479 47.08 -10.23 35.61
N LEU A 480 48.02 -9.28 35.47
CA LEU A 480 48.98 -9.21 34.38
C LEU A 480 50.37 -9.60 34.89
N ASN A 481 51.09 -10.40 34.10
CA ASN A 481 52.39 -10.99 34.40
C ASN A 481 52.34 -11.91 35.64
N GLU A 482 53.47 -12.53 36.01
CA GLU A 482 53.54 -13.51 37.12
C GLU A 482 53.41 -12.89 38.53
N ASN A 483 52.80 -11.70 38.66
CA ASN A 483 52.64 -11.03 39.95
C ASN A 483 51.17 -11.07 40.43
N PRO A 484 50.78 -12.08 41.24
CA PRO A 484 49.41 -12.25 41.71
C PRO A 484 48.95 -11.17 42.72
N GLU A 485 49.84 -10.30 43.21
CA GLU A 485 49.49 -9.25 44.18
C GLU A 485 48.84 -8.02 43.54
N LYS A 486 48.89 -7.88 42.20
CA LYS A 486 48.30 -6.75 41.47
C LYS A 486 47.08 -7.17 40.65
N ILE A 487 45.93 -7.25 41.32
CA ILE A 487 44.63 -7.55 40.70
C ILE A 487 44.19 -6.36 39.84
N VAL A 488 43.95 -6.61 38.56
CA VAL A 488 43.46 -5.64 37.57
C VAL A 488 41.94 -5.53 37.63
N ALA A 489 41.24 -6.65 37.82
CA ALA A 489 39.79 -6.69 37.96
C ALA A 489 39.35 -8.02 38.60
N THR A 490 38.19 -8.03 39.24
CA THR A 490 37.51 -9.25 39.70
C THR A 490 36.23 -9.46 38.91
N LEU A 491 36.09 -10.62 38.29
CA LEU A 491 34.92 -11.05 37.54
C LEU A 491 33.94 -11.81 38.44
N LYS A 492 32.65 -11.65 38.15
CA LYS A 492 31.55 -12.28 38.91
C LYS A 492 30.65 -13.11 38.00
N GLU A 493 29.66 -13.76 38.60
CA GLU A 493 28.61 -14.49 37.87
C GLU A 493 28.00 -13.63 36.75
N GLY A 494 27.88 -14.24 35.55
CA GLY A 494 27.39 -13.58 34.34
C GLY A 494 28.48 -12.90 33.50
N ASP A 495 29.70 -12.72 34.03
CA ASP A 495 30.80 -12.19 33.23
C ASP A 495 31.36 -13.23 32.24
N ILE A 496 31.84 -12.71 31.11
CA ILE A 496 32.44 -13.49 30.01
C ILE A 496 33.91 -13.11 29.93
N VAL A 497 34.77 -14.12 29.77
CA VAL A 497 36.21 -13.92 29.68
C VAL A 497 36.84 -14.76 28.57
N GLY A 498 37.73 -14.14 27.81
CA GLY A 498 38.44 -14.79 26.70
C GLY A 498 37.89 -14.53 25.30
N GLU A 499 36.79 -13.79 25.21
CA GLU A 499 36.06 -13.43 24.01
C GLU A 499 36.93 -12.68 22.99
N ILE A 500 37.81 -11.79 23.45
CA ILE A 500 38.69 -11.01 22.56
C ILE A 500 39.71 -11.91 21.86
N ALA A 501 40.33 -12.82 22.62
CA ALA A 501 41.29 -13.79 22.08
C ALA A 501 40.62 -14.75 21.09
N LEU A 502 39.38 -15.16 21.39
CA LEU A 502 38.57 -16.03 20.55
C LEU A 502 38.24 -15.40 19.18
N ILE A 503 37.81 -14.12 19.20
CA ILE A 503 37.37 -13.40 18.00
C ILE A 503 38.55 -12.94 17.15
N LYS A 504 39.58 -12.36 17.78
CA LYS A 504 40.75 -11.80 17.07
C LYS A 504 41.84 -12.83 16.77
N ASN A 505 41.72 -14.05 17.29
CA ASN A 505 42.71 -15.12 17.13
C ASN A 505 44.11 -14.73 17.63
N VAL A 506 44.17 -14.08 18.79
CA VAL A 506 45.42 -13.60 19.43
C VAL A 506 45.67 -14.33 20.75
N LYS A 507 46.90 -14.28 21.27
CA LYS A 507 47.26 -14.84 22.58
C LYS A 507 46.47 -14.17 23.70
N ARG A 508 46.23 -14.91 24.79
CA ARG A 508 45.59 -14.40 26.01
C ARG A 508 46.42 -13.26 26.62
N THR A 509 45.75 -12.18 26.98
CA THR A 509 46.40 -10.94 27.44
C THR A 509 46.61 -10.89 28.95
N ALA A 510 45.88 -11.67 29.75
CA ALA A 510 45.97 -11.69 31.21
C ALA A 510 45.73 -13.11 31.77
N ASN A 511 46.16 -13.33 33.02
CA ASN A 511 45.82 -14.51 33.80
C ASN A 511 44.46 -14.34 34.48
N VAL A 512 43.68 -15.42 34.59
CA VAL A 512 42.37 -15.42 35.26
C VAL A 512 42.30 -16.64 36.18
N VAL A 513 42.14 -16.40 37.48
CA VAL A 513 42.24 -17.43 38.52
C VAL A 513 41.00 -17.42 39.41
N ALA A 514 40.50 -18.61 39.76
CA ALA A 514 39.34 -18.76 40.63
C ALA A 514 39.67 -18.37 42.08
N LYS A 515 38.93 -17.42 42.66
CA LYS A 515 39.08 -16.96 44.04
C LYS A 515 38.32 -17.84 45.05
N SER A 516 37.31 -18.54 44.57
CA SER A 516 36.49 -19.53 45.30
C SER A 516 36.23 -20.75 44.39
N PRO A 517 35.70 -21.87 44.90
CA PRO A 517 35.11 -22.88 44.03
C PRO A 517 34.13 -22.22 43.07
N ALA A 518 34.25 -22.54 41.79
CA ALA A 518 33.57 -21.82 40.72
C ALA A 518 33.15 -22.76 39.59
N ARG A 519 32.08 -22.40 38.89
CA ARG A 519 31.57 -23.14 37.73
C ARG A 519 31.53 -22.21 36.53
N VAL A 520 32.01 -22.71 35.40
CA VAL A 520 32.01 -21.97 34.15
C VAL A 520 31.43 -22.80 33.02
N VAL A 521 30.80 -22.12 32.08
CA VAL A 521 30.35 -22.68 30.81
C VAL A 521 31.40 -22.38 29.74
N VAL A 522 31.86 -23.42 29.05
CA VAL A 522 32.83 -23.31 27.95
C VAL A 522 32.10 -23.02 26.64
N LEU A 523 32.57 -22.01 25.92
CA LEU A 523 32.09 -21.63 24.59
C LEU A 523 33.22 -21.82 23.58
N TYR A 524 33.09 -22.79 22.67
CA TYR A 524 34.10 -23.04 21.65
C TYR A 524 33.99 -22.07 20.47
N LYS A 525 35.12 -21.78 19.83
CA LYS A 525 35.22 -20.90 18.65
C LYS A 525 34.27 -21.32 17.53
N LYS A 526 34.13 -22.63 17.31
CA LYS A 526 33.26 -23.18 16.28
C LYS A 526 31.78 -22.84 16.53
N ASP A 527 31.32 -23.00 17.77
CA ASP A 527 29.94 -22.73 18.15
C ASP A 527 29.65 -21.22 18.15
N CYS A 528 30.62 -20.42 18.62
CA CYS A 528 30.54 -18.96 18.55
C CYS A 528 30.45 -18.47 17.10
N MET A 529 31.27 -19.01 16.20
CA MET A 529 31.27 -18.66 14.77
C MET A 529 30.05 -19.19 14.02
N ASP A 530 29.48 -20.33 14.40
CA ASP A 530 28.24 -20.84 13.81
C ASP A 530 27.02 -19.98 14.21
N VAL A 531 27.00 -19.44 15.43
CA VAL A 531 25.97 -18.49 15.90
C VAL A 531 26.14 -17.12 15.24
N LEU A 532 27.38 -16.61 15.09
CA LEU A 532 27.65 -15.30 14.51
C LEU A 532 27.65 -15.31 12.96
N GLY A 533 28.05 -16.40 12.33
CA GLY A 533 28.24 -16.52 10.88
C GLY A 533 26.96 -16.57 10.07
N LYS A 534 25.83 -16.96 10.68
CA LYS A 534 24.53 -17.07 9.98
C LYS A 534 23.69 -15.77 10.01
N GLN A 535 24.08 -14.74 10.76
CA GLN A 535 23.36 -13.46 10.82
C GLN A 535 24.30 -12.24 10.85
N LYS A 536 24.46 -11.58 9.70
CA LYS A 536 25.28 -10.35 9.52
C LYS A 536 24.88 -9.16 10.43
N VAL A 537 23.65 -9.16 10.97
CA VAL A 537 23.14 -8.08 11.85
C VAL A 537 23.53 -8.35 13.31
N LEU A 538 23.42 -9.61 13.75
CA LEU A 538 23.83 -10.02 15.10
C LEU A 538 25.34 -9.87 15.29
N SER A 539 26.13 -10.18 14.25
CA SER A 539 27.58 -9.99 14.27
C SER A 539 27.99 -8.53 14.47
N ARG A 540 27.24 -7.56 13.92
CA ARG A 540 27.48 -6.12 14.15
C ARG A 540 27.11 -5.69 15.57
N SER A 541 25.99 -6.18 16.10
CA SER A 541 25.53 -5.82 17.46
C SER A 541 26.46 -6.36 18.54
N VAL A 542 26.87 -7.63 18.43
CA VAL A 542 27.84 -8.25 19.33
C VAL A 542 29.23 -7.61 19.18
N ALA A 543 29.67 -7.31 17.95
CA ALA A 543 30.92 -6.56 17.74
C ALA A 543 30.89 -5.16 18.37
N ASN A 544 29.76 -4.46 18.32
CA ASN A 544 29.59 -3.15 18.97
C ASN A 544 29.54 -3.25 20.50
N MET A 545 28.93 -4.29 21.05
CA MET A 545 28.91 -4.56 22.49
C MET A 545 30.33 -4.86 23.03
N ILE A 546 31.10 -5.67 22.29
CA ILE A 546 32.51 -5.99 22.61
C ILE A 546 33.40 -4.76 22.44
N LYS A 547 33.13 -3.91 21.43
CA LYS A 547 33.85 -2.65 21.23
C LYS A 547 33.61 -1.65 22.37
N ARG A 548 32.37 -1.55 22.88
CA ARG A 548 32.06 -0.73 24.08
C ARG A 548 32.79 -1.21 25.33
N ARG A 549 32.78 -2.51 25.62
CA ARG A 549 33.52 -3.07 26.77
C ARG A 549 35.05 -2.88 26.66
N LEU A 550 35.60 -2.91 25.44
CA LEU A 550 37.02 -2.60 25.19
C LEU A 550 37.38 -1.12 25.38
N GLU A 551 36.42 -0.21 25.19
CA GLU A 551 36.57 1.22 25.46
C GLU A 551 36.41 1.55 26.95
N GLU A 552 35.61 0.77 27.70
CA GLU A 552 35.44 0.90 29.15
C GLU A 552 36.61 0.35 29.98
N LEU A 553 37.42 -0.56 29.42
CA LEU A 553 38.57 -1.19 30.08
C LEU A 553 39.93 -0.51 29.78
N ARG A 554 39.93 0.57 29.00
CA ARG A 554 41.13 1.29 28.56
C ARG A 554 41.21 2.64 29.26
#